data_AF-A0A1M4RYC5-F1
#
_entry.id   AF-A0A1M4RYC5-F1
#
_cell.length_a   1.000
_cell.length_b   1.000
_cell.length_c   1.000
_cell.angle_alpha   90.00
_cell.angle_beta   90.00
_cell.angle_gamma   90.00
#
_symmetry.space_group_name_H-M   'P 1'
#
loop_
_entity.id
_entity.type
_entity.pdbx_description
1 polymer ?
#
loop_
_entity_poly.entity_id
_entity_poly.type
_entity_poly.pdbx_seq_one_letter_code
_entity_poly.pdbx_strand_id
1 'polypeptide(L)'
;MVLQVVPEESSRGGALLEECQAAVGGVVVNTGSEGAFGVPVLASAAARFAYHFEDRATQGASRAVELADGLVAAQRDFTNTDEEAADGARALGELSHRFGSGHSSGTVVDRDTGRVVSYRGLTS
;
A
#
# COMPACT_ATOMS: atom_id res chain seq x y z
N MET A 1 10.09 -12.62 -2.54
CA MET A 1 9.07 -12.10 -1.60
C MET A 1 7.90 -11.63 -2.45
N VAL A 2 6.69 -12.14 -2.23
CA VAL A 2 5.49 -11.73 -2.97
C VAL A 2 4.74 -10.72 -2.09
N LEU A 3 4.47 -9.53 -2.62
CA LEU A 3 3.59 -8.59 -1.93
C LEU A 3 2.15 -9.08 -2.12
N GLN A 4 1.49 -9.45 -1.02
CA GLN A 4 0.05 -9.68 -1.00
C GLN A 4 -0.60 -8.55 -0.21
N VAL A 5 -1.59 -7.90 -0.81
CA VAL A 5 -2.44 -6.92 -0.14
C VAL A 5 -3.82 -7.50 -0.04
N VAL A 6 -4.30 -7.64 1.18
CA VAL A 6 -5.65 -8.13 1.49
C VAL A 6 -6.56 -6.91 1.67
N PRO A 7 -7.53 -6.66 0.77
CA PRO A 7 -8.36 -5.46 0.82
C PRO A 7 -9.08 -5.28 2.16
N GLU A 8 -9.54 -6.37 2.76
CA GLU A 8 -10.23 -6.37 4.05
C GLU A 8 -9.31 -5.92 5.19
N GLU A 9 -8.02 -6.30 5.16
CA GLU A 9 -7.04 -5.88 6.15
C GLU A 9 -6.69 -4.40 6.00
N SER A 10 -6.61 -3.90 4.76
CA SER A 10 -6.43 -2.48 4.48
C SER A 10 -7.62 -1.65 4.98
N SER A 11 -8.85 -2.07 4.68
CA SER A 11 -10.05 -1.38 5.20
C SER A 11 -10.09 -1.38 6.73
N ARG A 12 -9.74 -2.50 7.36
CA ARG A 12 -9.62 -2.58 8.83
C ARG A 12 -8.54 -1.65 9.37
N GLY A 13 -7.39 -1.56 8.68
CA GLY A 13 -6.31 -0.65 9.03
C GLY A 13 -6.74 0.81 8.98
N GLY A 14 -7.48 1.20 7.94
CA GLY A 14 -8.06 2.54 7.82
C GLY A 14 -9.01 2.88 8.98
N ALA A 15 -9.94 1.98 9.30
CA ALA A 15 -10.86 2.16 10.43
C ALA A 15 -10.13 2.32 11.77
N LEU A 16 -9.08 1.54 12.02
CA LEU A 16 -8.25 1.67 13.22
C LEU A 16 -7.52 3.02 13.30
N LEU A 17 -7.08 3.56 12.15
CA LEU A 17 -6.42 4.86 12.09
C LEU A 17 -7.42 6.00 12.34
N GLU A 18 -8.65 5.89 11.83
CA GLU A 18 -9.74 6.82 12.15
C GLU A 18 -10.10 6.78 13.64
N GLU A 19 -10.22 5.59 14.23
CA GLU A 19 -10.45 5.42 15.67
C GLU A 19 -9.31 6.03 16.50
N CYS A 20 -8.06 5.83 16.08
CA CYS A 20 -6.90 6.43 16.74
C CYS A 20 -6.91 7.96 16.63
N GLN A 21 -7.23 8.50 15.46
CA GLN A 21 -7.35 9.93 15.22
C GLN A 21 -8.43 10.54 16.12
N ALA A 22 -9.59 9.91 16.22
CA ALA A 22 -10.68 10.36 17.07
C ALA A 22 -10.33 10.29 18.56
N ALA A 23 -9.70 9.21 18.99
CA ALA A 23 -9.31 9.00 20.39
C ALA A 23 -8.25 10.00 20.86
N VAL A 24 -7.26 10.30 20.01
CA VAL A 24 -6.13 11.16 20.37
C VAL A 24 -6.41 12.63 20.05
N GLY A 25 -7.12 12.94 18.97
CA GLY A 25 -7.43 14.32 18.56
C GLY A 25 -8.36 15.08 19.50
N GLY A 26 -9.13 14.37 20.33
CA GLY A 26 -10.02 14.95 21.35
C GLY A 26 -9.39 15.14 22.73
N VAL A 27 -8.10 14.83 22.90
CA VAL A 27 -7.44 14.93 24.21
C VAL A 27 -7.27 16.39 24.60
N VAL A 28 -7.98 16.80 25.67
CA VAL A 28 -7.84 18.09 26.32
C VAL A 28 -7.36 17.85 27.76
N VAL A 29 -6.30 18.55 28.16
CA VAL A 29 -5.68 18.38 29.47
C VAL A 29 -6.08 19.57 30.34
N ASN A 30 -6.73 19.28 31.48
CA ASN A 30 -7.08 20.32 32.43
C ASN A 30 -5.81 20.99 32.99
N THR A 31 -5.69 22.30 32.74
CA THR A 31 -4.54 23.12 33.17
C THR A 31 -4.58 23.46 34.66
N GLY A 32 -5.75 23.31 35.30
CA GLY A 32 -5.98 23.74 36.67
C GLY A 32 -5.98 25.26 36.82
N SER A 33 -5.95 25.76 38.06
CA SER A 33 -5.96 27.19 38.35
C SER A 33 -5.05 27.53 39.52
N GLU A 34 -4.68 28.81 39.65
CA GLU A 34 -3.91 29.30 40.80
C GLU A 34 -4.58 28.93 42.14
N GLY A 35 -5.92 28.98 42.20
CA GLY A 35 -6.67 28.57 43.40
C GLY A 35 -6.54 27.08 43.74
N ALA A 36 -6.25 26.22 42.76
CA ALA A 36 -6.02 24.80 42.98
C ALA A 36 -4.57 24.50 43.44
N PHE A 37 -3.61 25.31 42.99
CA PHE A 37 -2.18 25.08 43.26
C PHE A 37 -1.61 25.98 44.37
N GLY A 38 -2.35 27.00 44.82
CA GLY A 38 -1.94 27.95 45.85
C GLY A 38 -0.82 28.91 45.45
N VAL A 39 -0.19 28.71 44.28
CA VAL A 39 0.91 29.53 43.77
C VAL A 39 0.82 29.68 42.23
N PRO A 40 0.92 30.90 41.67
CA PRO A 40 0.73 31.14 40.24
C PRO A 40 1.77 30.48 39.32
N VAL A 41 3.00 30.25 39.82
CA VAL A 41 4.05 29.57 39.05
C VAL A 41 3.69 28.11 38.75
N LEU A 42 3.01 27.44 39.68
CA LEU A 42 2.59 26.05 39.51
C LEU A 42 1.43 25.94 38.52
N ALA A 43 0.49 26.88 38.57
CA ALA A 43 -0.58 26.97 37.56
C ALA A 43 0.00 27.19 36.15
N SER A 44 1.01 28.06 36.02
CA SER A 44 1.70 28.30 34.75
C SER A 44 2.48 27.08 34.25
N ALA A 45 3.15 26.34 35.16
CA ALA A 45 3.84 25.11 34.82
C ALA A 45 2.87 24.00 34.39
N ALA A 46 1.74 23.85 35.09
CA ALA A 46 0.68 22.90 34.72
C ALA A 46 0.06 23.23 33.36
N ALA A 47 -0.20 24.50 33.07
CA ALA A 47 -0.69 24.95 31.77
C ALA A 47 0.30 24.63 30.64
N ARG A 48 1.60 24.85 30.86
CA ARG A 48 2.63 24.54 29.85
C ARG A 48 2.80 23.04 29.63
N PHE A 49 2.69 22.24 30.69
CA PHE A 49 2.65 20.79 30.59
C PHE A 49 1.45 20.34 29.76
N ALA A 50 0.24 20.79 30.11
CA ALA A 50 -1.00 20.48 29.39
C ALA A 50 -0.89 20.78 27.90
N TYR A 51 -0.47 22.01 27.55
CA TYR A 51 -0.30 22.43 26.15
C TYR A 51 0.66 21.52 25.37
N HIS A 52 1.78 21.12 25.97
CA HIS A 52 2.74 20.22 25.32
C HIS A 52 2.14 18.85 25.00
N PHE A 53 1.25 18.31 25.84
CA PHE A 53 0.59 17.03 25.58
C PHE A 53 -0.55 17.16 24.57
N GLU A 54 -1.31 18.26 24.60
CA GLU A 54 -2.32 18.55 23.59
C GLU A 54 -1.71 18.74 22.19
N ASP A 55 -0.57 19.44 22.10
CA ASP A 55 0.18 19.59 20.85
C ASP A 55 0.68 18.23 20.33
N ARG A 56 1.24 17.39 21.20
CA ARG A 56 1.64 16.03 20.82
C ARG A 56 0.46 15.16 20.40
N ALA A 57 -0.68 15.28 21.06
CA ALA A 57 -1.89 14.56 20.71
C ALA A 57 -2.37 14.99 19.31
N THR A 58 -2.38 16.29 19.03
CA THR A 58 -2.69 16.85 17.71
C THR A 58 -1.75 16.31 16.63
N GLN A 59 -0.44 16.30 16.89
CA GLN A 59 0.53 15.72 15.95
C GLN A 59 0.32 14.22 15.71
N GLY A 60 -0.03 13.47 16.75
CA GLY A 60 -0.37 12.05 16.64
C GLY A 60 -1.62 11.82 15.78
N ALA A 61 -2.65 12.63 15.98
CA ALA A 61 -3.87 12.60 15.19
C ALA A 61 -3.60 12.92 13.70
N SER A 62 -2.79 13.94 13.41
CA SER A 62 -2.40 14.27 12.04
C SER A 62 -1.64 13.12 11.36
N ARG A 63 -0.72 12.45 12.07
CA ARG A 63 0.00 11.29 11.54
C ARG A 63 -0.92 10.12 11.23
N ALA A 64 -1.97 9.91 12.05
CA ALA A 64 -2.95 8.86 11.78
C ALA A 64 -3.72 9.13 10.47
N VAL A 65 -4.05 10.39 10.19
CA VAL A 65 -4.65 10.81 8.89
C VAL A 65 -3.69 10.57 7.74
N GLU A 66 -2.42 11.00 7.86
CA GLU A 66 -1.41 10.78 6.82
C GLU A 66 -1.21 9.30 6.48
N LEU A 67 -1.23 8.43 7.50
CA LEU A 67 -1.16 6.98 7.32
C LEU A 67 -2.41 6.43 6.63
N ALA A 68 -3.60 6.94 6.96
CA ALA A 68 -4.85 6.51 6.33
C ALA A 68 -4.87 6.90 4.85
N ASP A 69 -4.46 8.12 4.52
CA ASP A 69 -4.30 8.59 3.14
C ASP A 69 -3.27 7.75 2.37
N GLY A 70 -2.14 7.44 3.02
CA GLY A 70 -1.11 6.56 2.46
C GLY A 70 -1.62 5.15 2.17
N LEU A 71 -2.49 4.62 3.03
CA LEU A 71 -3.12 3.31 2.84
C LEU A 71 -4.09 3.31 1.65
N VAL A 72 -4.88 4.38 1.48
CA VAL A 72 -5.76 4.56 0.32
C VAL A 72 -4.95 4.65 -0.97
N ALA A 73 -3.85 5.43 -0.96
CA ALA A 73 -2.97 5.53 -2.11
C ALA A 73 -2.35 4.18 -2.47
N ALA A 74 -1.82 3.46 -1.48
CA ALA A 74 -1.25 2.13 -1.70
C ALA A 74 -2.29 1.16 -2.28
N GLN A 75 -3.50 1.11 -1.72
CA GLN A 75 -4.57 0.24 -2.22
C GLN A 75 -4.90 0.53 -3.70
N ARG A 76 -4.97 1.81 -4.07
CA ARG A 76 -5.17 2.21 -5.47
C ARG A 76 -4.04 1.73 -6.37
N ASP A 77 -2.79 1.89 -5.96
CA ASP A 77 -1.63 1.48 -6.76
C ASP A 77 -1.60 -0.04 -6.97
N PHE A 78 -1.99 -0.82 -5.96
CA PHE A 78 -2.15 -2.27 -6.12
C PHE A 78 -3.24 -2.64 -7.11
N THR A 79 -4.41 -2.01 -7.02
CA THR A 79 -5.50 -2.27 -7.97
C THR A 79 -5.07 -1.94 -9.39
N ASN A 80 -4.41 -0.81 -9.62
CA ASN A 80 -3.90 -0.44 -10.95
C ASN A 80 -2.88 -1.48 -11.45
N THR A 81 -1.96 -1.92 -10.59
CA THR A 81 -0.96 -2.93 -10.96
C THR A 81 -1.59 -4.28 -11.31
N ASP A 82 -2.64 -4.68 -10.59
CA ASP A 82 -3.39 -5.92 -10.87
C ASP A 82 -4.13 -5.83 -12.21
N GLU A 83 -4.76 -4.69 -12.50
CA GLU A 83 -5.42 -4.43 -13.79
C GLU A 83 -4.41 -4.46 -14.95
N GLU A 84 -3.26 -3.79 -14.82
CA GLU A 84 -2.18 -3.80 -15.81
C GLU A 84 -1.62 -5.21 -16.03
N ALA A 85 -1.44 -5.98 -14.97
CA ALA A 85 -0.98 -7.37 -15.06
C ALA A 85 -2.01 -8.26 -15.76
N ALA A 86 -3.30 -8.09 -15.46
CA ALA A 86 -4.38 -8.81 -16.11
C ALA A 86 -4.47 -8.45 -17.61
N ASP A 87 -4.33 -7.18 -17.97
CA ASP A 87 -4.28 -6.72 -19.37
C ASP A 87 -3.07 -7.28 -20.11
N GLY A 88 -1.90 -7.27 -19.47
CA GLY A 88 -0.69 -7.89 -20.01
C GLY A 88 -0.88 -9.39 -20.27
N ALA A 89 -1.49 -10.11 -19.32
CA ALA A 89 -1.79 -11.53 -19.45
C ALA A 89 -2.80 -11.80 -20.59
N ARG A 90 -3.84 -10.96 -20.74
CA ARG A 90 -4.80 -11.04 -21.86
C ARG A 90 -4.10 -10.83 -23.19
N ALA A 91 -3.25 -9.80 -23.31
CA ALA A 91 -2.50 -9.51 -24.53
C ALA A 91 -1.56 -10.66 -24.92
N LEU A 92 -0.86 -11.26 -23.94
CA LEU A 92 -0.02 -12.45 -24.17
C LEU A 92 -0.84 -13.68 -24.58
N GLY A 93 -2.02 -13.86 -23.98
CA GLY A 93 -2.97 -14.91 -24.38
C GLY A 93 -3.46 -14.74 -25.82
N GLU A 94 -3.80 -13.52 -26.22
CA GLU A 94 -4.21 -13.20 -27.59
C GLU A 94 -3.09 -13.39 -28.61
N LEU A 95 -1.85 -13.03 -28.25
CA LEU A 95 -0.67 -13.34 -29.08
C LEU A 95 -0.49 -14.85 -29.20
N SER A 96 -0.60 -15.59 -28.10
CA SER A 96 -0.52 -17.06 -28.11
C SER A 96 -1.62 -17.68 -28.97
N HIS A 97 -2.84 -17.14 -28.98
CA HIS A 97 -3.90 -17.57 -29.90
C HIS A 97 -3.62 -17.20 -31.36
N ARG A 98 -3.07 -16.01 -31.63
CA ARG A 98 -2.65 -15.61 -33.00
C ARG A 98 -1.51 -16.47 -33.54
N PHE A 99 -0.63 -16.97 -32.68
CA PHE A 99 0.47 -17.87 -33.05
C PHE A 99 0.17 -19.36 -32.74
N GLY A 100 -1.02 -19.69 -32.23
CA GLY A 100 -1.37 -20.98 -31.62
C GLY A 100 -2.51 -21.74 -32.30
N SER A 101 -2.37 -21.91 -33.62
CA SER A 101 -2.72 -23.12 -34.38
C SER A 101 -1.72 -23.23 -35.55
N GLY A 102 -0.46 -22.85 -35.28
CA GLY A 102 0.60 -22.77 -36.29
C GLY A 102 1.41 -24.05 -36.33
N HIS A 103 1.40 -24.75 -37.46
CA HIS A 103 2.36 -25.82 -37.76
C HIS A 103 3.78 -25.28 -37.56
N SER A 104 4.47 -25.68 -36.50
CA SER A 104 5.88 -25.31 -36.32
C SER A 104 6.73 -26.11 -37.32
N SER A 105 7.10 -25.46 -38.41
CA SER A 105 8.18 -25.93 -39.28
C SER A 105 9.39 -25.06 -38.99
N GLY A 106 10.45 -25.67 -38.47
CA GLY A 106 11.70 -24.99 -38.12
C GLY A 106 12.88 -25.66 -38.79
N THR A 107 13.88 -24.87 -39.21
CA THR A 107 15.16 -25.38 -39.68
C THR A 107 16.22 -25.11 -38.62
N VAL A 108 16.87 -26.17 -38.15
CA VAL A 108 18.05 -26.06 -37.28
C VAL A 108 19.27 -26.33 -38.13
N VAL A 109 20.23 -25.41 -38.10
CA VAL A 109 21.53 -25.62 -38.74
C VAL A 109 22.50 -26.08 -37.66
N ASP A 110 22.96 -27.31 -37.78
CA ASP A 110 24.00 -27.85 -36.92
C ASP A 110 25.30 -27.09 -37.16
N ARG A 111 25.83 -26.47 -36.11
CA ARG A 111 26.93 -25.49 -36.21
C ARG A 111 28.28 -26.16 -36.51
N ASP A 112 28.42 -27.44 -36.18
CA ASP A 112 29.68 -28.19 -36.32
C ASP A 112 29.76 -28.95 -37.66
N THR A 113 28.63 -29.34 -38.22
CA THR A 113 28.57 -30.10 -39.49
C THR A 113 27.98 -29.30 -40.66
N GLY A 114 27.43 -28.11 -40.41
CA GLY A 114 26.74 -27.29 -41.42
C GLY A 114 25.45 -27.90 -41.95
N ARG A 115 24.97 -28.98 -41.31
CA ARG A 115 23.82 -29.74 -41.79
C ARG A 115 22.53 -29.04 -41.37
N VAL A 116 21.68 -28.73 -42.35
CA VAL A 116 20.34 -28.16 -42.10
C VAL A 116 19.35 -29.29 -41.89
N VAL A 117 18.74 -29.35 -40.70
CA VAL A 117 17.68 -30.29 -40.36
C VAL A 117 16.37 -29.53 -40.21
N SER A 118 15.45 -29.80 -41.12
CA SER A 118 14.08 -29.28 -41.06
C SER A 118 13.23 -30.23 -40.24
N TYR A 119 12.57 -29.74 -39.20
CA TYR A 119 11.57 -30.51 -38.47
C TYR A 119 10.19 -29.89 -38.66
N ARG A 120 9.19 -30.76 -38.71
CA ARG A 120 7.77 -30.41 -38.78
C ARG A 120 7.11 -30.98 -37.54
N GLY A 121 6.68 -30.11 -36.62
CA GLY A 121 5.93 -30.52 -35.44
C GLY A 121 4.60 -31.16 -35.86
N LEU A 122 4.35 -32.39 -35.40
CA LEU A 122 3.02 -33.02 -35.46
C LEU A 122 2.24 -32.57 -34.22
N THR A 123 1.15 -31.86 -34.43
CA THR A 123 0.18 -31.53 -33.37
C THR A 123 -0.70 -32.75 -33.11
N SER A 124 -0.77 -33.20 -31.86
CA SER A 124 -1.90 -34.00 -31.35
C SER A 124 -2.98 -33.08 -30.81
#